data_AF-A0A1F3M2Z8-F1
#
_entry.id   AF-A0A1F3M2Z8-F1
#
_cell.length_a   1.000
_cell.length_b   1.000
_cell.length_c   1.000
_cell.angle_alpha   90.00
_cell.angle_beta   90.00
_cell.angle_gamma   90.00
#
_symmetry.space_group_name_H-M   'P 1'
#
loop_
_entity.id
_entity.type
_entity.pdbx_description
1 polymer ?
#
loop_
_entity_poly.entity_id
_entity_poly.type
_entity_poly.pdbx_seq_one_letter_code
_entity_poly.pdbx_strand_id
1 'polypeptide(L)'
;MGVYFKQFYKGLIPHRMFLLIAIIWGLIMIFIIGPLQIPDETNHFFRAYQVSQFKFMPEVKNNILGGELPSSFWILISNFSNIPYHAEEKLSFALIDSSLRVKVNPDETTFMLFSNTALYSPIPYIPQATGISIGKLFSLPPLILLYLGRLFNLALWIIMVYTAIKNYPH
;
A
#
# COMPACT_ATOMS: atom_id res chain seq x y z
N MET A 1 -5.45 38.01 25.91
CA MET A 1 -4.95 36.84 25.12
C MET A 1 -5.90 35.63 25.14
N GLY A 2 -6.65 35.36 26.22
CA GLY A 2 -7.50 34.15 26.31
C GLY A 2 -8.82 34.14 25.52
N VAL A 3 -9.40 35.30 25.18
CA VAL A 3 -10.68 35.37 24.45
C VAL A 3 -10.53 35.03 22.97
N TYR A 4 -9.48 35.56 22.32
CA TYR A 4 -9.13 35.23 20.94
C TYR A 4 -8.75 33.75 20.75
N PHE A 5 -8.09 33.15 21.74
CA PHE A 5 -7.69 31.73 21.70
C PHE A 5 -8.90 30.78 21.74
N LYS A 6 -9.91 31.09 22.56
CA LYS A 6 -11.18 30.33 22.61
C LYS A 6 -12.02 30.51 21.34
N GLN A 7 -11.97 31.68 20.71
CA GLN A 7 -12.72 31.96 19.48
C GLN A 7 -12.09 31.29 18.25
N PHE A 8 -10.76 31.18 18.21
CA PHE A 8 -10.02 30.41 17.20
C PHE A 8 -10.39 28.91 17.24
N TYR A 9 -10.49 28.33 18.44
CA TYR A 9 -10.92 26.94 18.62
C TYR A 9 -12.38 26.67 18.21
N LYS A 10 -13.27 27.66 18.34
CA LYS A 10 -14.68 27.53 17.91
C LYS A 10 -14.86 27.44 16.39
N GLY A 11 -13.91 27.95 15.60
CA GLY A 11 -13.92 27.85 14.14
C GLY A 11 -13.30 26.56 13.60
N LEU A 12 -12.53 25.86 14.42
CA LEU A 12 -11.75 24.68 14.04
C LEU A 12 -12.47 23.42 14.47
N ILE A 13 -13.17 22.79 13.52
CA ILE A 13 -13.82 21.50 13.73
C ILE A 13 -12.74 20.40 13.62
N PRO A 14 -12.35 19.71 14.72
CA PRO A 14 -11.14 18.87 14.75
C PRO A 14 -11.11 17.79 13.67
N HIS A 15 -12.23 17.12 13.43
CA HIS A 15 -12.32 16.08 12.40
C HIS A 15 -12.12 16.64 10.98
N ARG A 16 -12.52 17.89 10.70
CA ARG A 16 -12.31 18.53 9.39
C ARG A 16 -10.84 18.92 9.19
N MET A 17 -10.19 19.43 10.24
CA MET A 17 -8.75 19.73 10.20
C MET A 17 -7.93 18.45 9.98
N PHE A 18 -8.24 17.40 10.75
CA PHE A 18 -7.61 16.09 10.59
C PHE A 18 -7.75 15.61 9.14
N LEU A 19 -8.96 15.64 8.58
CA LEU A 19 -9.20 15.22 7.20
C LEU A 19 -8.31 15.95 6.20
N LEU A 20 -8.25 17.29 6.29
CA LEU A 20 -7.44 18.11 5.39
C LEU A 20 -5.95 17.78 5.50
N ILE A 21 -5.42 17.74 6.72
CA ILE A 21 -4.01 17.47 7.00
C ILE A 21 -3.65 16.05 6.56
N ALA A 22 -4.48 15.07 6.88
CA ALA A 22 -4.26 13.66 6.57
C ALA A 22 -4.27 13.38 5.06
N ILE A 23 -5.17 14.01 4.29
CA ILE A 23 -5.16 13.86 2.82
C ILE A 23 -3.88 14.46 2.25
N ILE A 24 -3.54 15.70 2.60
CA ILE A 24 -2.38 16.40 2.03
C ILE A 24 -1.09 15.64 2.37
N TRP A 25 -0.83 15.39 3.65
CA TRP A 25 0.39 14.71 4.07
C TRP A 25 0.41 13.24 3.69
N GLY A 26 -0.74 12.54 3.75
CA GLY A 26 -0.83 11.16 3.33
C GLY A 26 -0.49 10.97 1.85
N LEU A 27 -1.03 11.81 0.97
CA LEU A 27 -0.70 11.78 -0.45
C LEU A 27 0.77 12.10 -0.69
N ILE A 28 1.31 13.14 -0.03
CA ILE A 28 2.73 13.48 -0.11
C ILE A 28 3.59 12.26 0.27
N MET A 29 3.30 11.60 1.39
CA MET A 29 4.07 10.43 1.85
C MET A 29 3.98 9.25 0.88
N ILE A 30 2.83 9.01 0.25
CA ILE A 30 2.65 7.94 -0.74
C ILE A 30 3.63 8.10 -1.92
N PHE A 31 3.87 9.33 -2.38
CA PHE A 31 4.70 9.61 -3.56
C PHE A 31 6.16 9.97 -3.24
N ILE A 32 6.44 10.50 -2.04
CA ILE A 32 7.81 10.77 -1.59
C ILE A 32 8.55 9.47 -1.28
N ILE A 33 7.87 8.52 -0.61
CA ILE A 33 8.49 7.24 -0.31
C ILE A 33 8.51 6.41 -1.59
N GLY A 34 9.70 6.08 -2.08
CA GLY A 34 9.86 5.28 -3.28
C GLY A 34 9.16 3.91 -3.17
N PRO A 35 8.81 3.29 -4.31
CA PRO A 35 8.21 1.97 -4.30
C PRO A 35 9.19 0.95 -3.70
N LEU A 36 8.69 0.08 -2.82
CA LEU A 36 9.42 -1.04 -2.21
C LEU A 36 10.62 -0.61 -1.32
N GLN A 37 10.65 0.64 -0.85
CA GLN A 37 11.69 1.14 0.05
C GLN A 37 11.33 0.98 1.54
N ILE A 38 10.07 0.68 1.86
CA ILE A 38 9.64 0.45 3.24
C ILE A 38 9.97 -1.00 3.62
N PRO A 39 10.52 -1.26 4.82
CA PRO A 39 10.75 -2.62 5.30
C PRO A 39 9.48 -3.47 5.14
N ASP A 40 9.65 -4.68 4.60
CA ASP A 40 8.58 -5.66 4.39
C ASP A 40 7.43 -5.25 3.46
N GLU A 41 7.50 -4.10 2.78
CA GLU A 41 6.44 -3.66 1.86
C GLU A 41 6.17 -4.68 0.75
N THR A 42 7.24 -5.31 0.24
CA THR A 42 7.14 -6.40 -0.74
C THR A 42 6.26 -7.54 -0.22
N ASN A 43 6.49 -7.98 1.01
CA ASN A 43 5.75 -9.07 1.64
C ASN A 43 4.27 -8.69 1.84
N HIS A 44 4.01 -7.46 2.29
CA HIS A 44 2.64 -6.96 2.45
C HIS A 44 1.91 -6.82 1.12
N PHE A 45 2.60 -6.36 0.06
CA PHE A 45 2.04 -6.27 -1.29
C PHE A 45 1.67 -7.64 -1.86
N PHE A 46 2.54 -8.63 -1.69
CA PHE A 46 2.28 -10.02 -2.07
C PHE A 46 1.07 -10.60 -1.37
N ARG A 47 1.00 -10.44 -0.05
CA ARG A 47 -0.13 -10.92 0.74
C ARG A 47 -1.44 -10.22 0.34
N ALA A 48 -1.41 -8.91 0.10
CA ALA A 48 -2.57 -8.17 -0.38
C ALA A 48 -3.03 -8.63 -1.78
N TYR A 49 -2.10 -8.95 -2.67
CA TYR A 49 -2.44 -9.50 -3.98
C TYR A 49 -3.08 -10.88 -3.85
N GLN A 50 -2.56 -11.76 -2.99
CA GLN A 50 -3.17 -13.06 -2.72
C GLN A 50 -4.60 -12.90 -2.18
N VAL A 51 -4.82 -11.98 -1.24
CA VAL A 51 -6.17 -11.64 -0.72
C VAL A 51 -7.07 -11.09 -1.85
N SER A 52 -6.53 -10.33 -2.81
CA SER A 52 -7.27 -9.85 -4.00
C SER A 52 -7.71 -10.96 -4.96
N GLN A 53 -7.16 -12.17 -4.79
CA GLN A 53 -7.57 -13.38 -5.51
C GLN A 53 -8.52 -14.24 -4.69
N PHE A 54 -9.06 -13.72 -3.56
CA PHE A 54 -9.90 -14.44 -2.61
C PHE A 54 -9.19 -15.65 -1.95
N LYS A 55 -7.86 -15.67 -1.98
CA LYS A 55 -7.03 -16.67 -1.33
C LYS A 55 -6.65 -16.17 0.07
N PHE A 56 -7.50 -16.46 1.05
CA PHE A 56 -7.32 -15.95 2.42
C PHE A 56 -6.35 -16.79 3.26
N MET A 57 -6.21 -18.08 2.95
CA MET A 57 -5.30 -18.97 3.66
C MET A 57 -3.88 -18.88 3.07
N PRO A 58 -2.85 -18.99 3.90
CA PRO A 58 -1.48 -19.08 3.41
C PRO A 58 -1.28 -20.38 2.62
N GLU A 59 -0.48 -20.35 1.54
CA GLU A 59 -0.08 -21.55 0.81
C GLU A 59 1.29 -22.00 1.30
N VAL A 60 1.48 -23.32 1.45
CA VAL A 60 2.78 -23.91 1.82
C VAL A 60 3.27 -24.78 0.67
N LYS A 61 4.45 -24.48 0.15
CA LYS A 61 5.13 -25.28 -0.89
C LYS A 61 6.56 -25.55 -0.43
N ASN A 62 6.98 -26.82 -0.40
CA ASN A 62 8.32 -27.22 0.05
C ASN A 62 8.72 -26.67 1.43
N ASN A 63 7.79 -26.67 2.40
CA ASN A 63 7.98 -26.11 3.75
C ASN A 63 8.20 -24.59 3.79
N ILE A 64 7.86 -23.89 2.70
CA ILE A 64 7.95 -22.45 2.57
C ILE A 64 6.54 -21.85 2.51
N LEU A 65 6.27 -20.85 3.35
CA LEU A 65 4.98 -20.13 3.42
C LEU A 65 4.96 -18.96 2.43
N GLY A 66 3.97 -18.95 1.54
CA GLY A 66 3.85 -17.95 0.48
C GLY A 66 2.58 -18.13 -0.36
N GLY A 67 2.73 -17.94 -1.67
CA GLY A 67 1.66 -18.15 -2.64
C GLY A 67 2.12 -17.96 -4.08
N GLU A 68 1.35 -18.53 -5.01
CA GLU A 68 1.52 -18.35 -6.45
C GLU A 68 1.08 -16.93 -6.88
N LEU A 69 2.02 -16.13 -7.37
CA LEU A 69 1.82 -14.75 -7.82
C LEU A 69 2.37 -14.56 -9.24
N PRO A 70 1.87 -13.58 -10.02
CA PRO A 70 2.38 -13.31 -11.37
C PRO A 70 3.90 -13.09 -11.40
N SER A 71 4.60 -13.76 -12.31
CA SER A 71 6.06 -13.64 -12.48
C SER A 71 6.52 -12.20 -12.73
N SER A 72 5.66 -11.36 -13.30
CA SER A 72 5.90 -9.92 -13.49
C SER A 72 6.20 -9.16 -12.20
N PHE A 73 5.79 -9.69 -11.04
CA PHE A 73 6.06 -9.08 -9.74
C PHE A 73 7.54 -9.21 -9.36
N TRP A 74 8.21 -10.27 -9.83
CA TRP A 74 9.65 -10.44 -9.65
C TRP A 74 10.42 -9.35 -10.39
N ILE A 75 9.98 -9.01 -11.62
CA ILE A 75 10.56 -7.90 -12.41
C ILE A 75 10.43 -6.58 -11.67
N LEU A 76 9.26 -6.30 -11.08
CA LEU A 76 9.05 -5.11 -10.26
C LEU A 76 10.06 -5.06 -9.11
N ILE A 77 10.23 -6.16 -8.38
CA ILE A 77 11.11 -6.18 -7.20
C ILE A 77 12.57 -6.09 -7.61
N SER A 78 13.00 -6.82 -8.65
CA SER A 78 14.38 -6.74 -9.13
C SER A 78 14.75 -5.33 -9.60
N ASN A 79 13.78 -4.57 -10.13
CA ASN A 79 14.00 -3.17 -10.49
C ASN A 79 14.30 -2.31 -9.25
N PHE A 80 13.64 -2.57 -8.12
CA PHE A 80 13.77 -1.75 -6.91
C PHE A 80 14.64 -2.38 -5.81
N SER A 81 15.13 -3.61 -5.96
CA SER A 81 15.80 -4.39 -4.89
C SER A 81 17.15 -3.83 -4.46
N ASN A 82 17.82 -3.07 -5.33
CA ASN A 82 19.13 -2.50 -5.03
C ASN A 82 19.04 -1.14 -4.31
N ILE A 83 17.82 -0.58 -4.15
CA ILE A 83 17.62 0.75 -3.59
C ILE A 83 17.48 0.76 -2.05
N PRO A 84 16.76 -0.19 -1.42
CA PRO A 84 16.70 -0.28 0.03
C PRO A 84 18.11 -0.38 0.63
N TYR A 85 18.39 0.45 1.65
CA TYR A 85 19.64 0.46 2.41
C TYR A 85 20.89 0.95 1.66
N HIS A 86 20.74 1.42 0.42
CA HIS A 86 21.80 2.02 -0.40
C HIS A 86 21.44 3.47 -0.74
N ALA A 87 21.90 4.43 0.08
CA ALA A 87 21.58 5.85 -0.11
C ALA A 87 22.17 6.45 -1.42
N GLU A 88 23.17 5.77 -1.97
CA GLU A 88 23.83 6.03 -3.24
C GLU A 88 22.99 5.67 -4.47
N GLU A 89 22.07 4.70 -4.35
CA GLU A 89 21.20 4.26 -5.44
C GLU A 89 19.94 5.15 -5.48
N LYS A 90 19.93 6.12 -6.41
CA LYS A 90 18.80 7.04 -6.55
C LYS A 90 17.71 6.42 -7.41
N LEU A 91 16.46 6.60 -6.97
CA LEU A 91 15.28 6.33 -7.80
C LEU A 91 15.39 7.11 -9.12
N SER A 92 15.58 6.40 -10.23
CA SER A 92 15.69 7.01 -11.55
C SER A 92 14.34 7.03 -12.27
N PHE A 93 14.08 8.10 -13.02
CA PHE A 93 12.87 8.18 -13.86
C PHE A 93 12.79 7.02 -14.86
N ALA A 94 13.94 6.57 -15.39
CA ALA A 94 14.01 5.43 -16.29
C ALA A 94 13.48 4.13 -15.66
N LEU A 95 13.73 3.92 -14.36
CA LEU A 95 13.28 2.75 -13.61
C LEU A 95 11.76 2.79 -13.35
N ILE A 96 11.22 3.97 -13.06
CA ILE A 96 9.77 4.17 -12.93
C ILE A 96 9.10 3.87 -14.28
N ASP A 97 9.62 4.46 -15.35
CA ASP A 97 9.08 4.32 -16.70
C ASP A 97 9.16 2.87 -17.22
N SER A 98 10.25 2.15 -16.95
CA SER A 98 10.34 0.72 -17.26
C SER A 98 9.32 -0.11 -16.48
N SER A 99 9.13 0.19 -15.19
CA SER A 99 8.19 -0.51 -14.32
C SER A 99 6.72 -0.23 -14.67
N LEU A 100 6.40 0.95 -15.20
CA LEU A 100 5.07 1.29 -15.73
C LEU A 100 4.74 0.55 -17.03
N ARG A 101 5.74 0.06 -17.76
CA ARG A 101 5.53 -0.74 -18.98
C ARG A 101 5.38 -2.23 -18.73
N VAL A 102 5.67 -2.71 -17.51
CA VAL A 102 5.51 -4.13 -17.15
C VAL A 102 4.02 -4.46 -17.11
N LYS A 103 3.59 -5.42 -17.93
CA LYS A 103 2.23 -5.95 -17.89
C LYS A 103 2.13 -7.08 -16.88
N VAL A 104 1.03 -7.12 -16.15
CA VAL A 104 0.70 -8.26 -15.29
C VAL A 104 0.23 -9.40 -16.19
N ASN A 105 0.88 -10.56 -16.09
CA ASN A 105 0.41 -11.80 -16.71
C ASN A 105 -0.15 -12.74 -15.62
N PRO A 106 -1.48 -12.86 -15.48
CA PRO A 106 -2.07 -13.71 -14.44
C PRO A 106 -1.83 -15.21 -14.66
N ASP A 107 -1.59 -15.64 -15.90
CA ASP A 107 -1.46 -17.07 -16.25
C ASP A 107 -0.06 -17.61 -15.97
N GLU A 108 0.93 -16.73 -15.91
CA GLU A 108 2.31 -17.08 -15.61
C GLU A 108 2.63 -16.72 -14.15
N THR A 109 2.50 -17.71 -13.27
CA THR A 109 2.76 -17.54 -11.84
C THR A 109 4.07 -18.20 -11.41
N THR A 110 4.68 -17.63 -10.39
CA THR A 110 5.79 -18.22 -9.65
C THR A 110 5.50 -18.16 -8.16
N PHE A 111 6.02 -19.13 -7.41
CA PHE A 111 5.84 -19.19 -5.97
C PHE A 111 6.72 -18.15 -5.29
N MET A 112 6.11 -17.20 -4.59
CA MET A 112 6.82 -16.13 -3.87
C MET A 112 6.70 -16.30 -2.36
N LEU A 113 7.82 -16.11 -1.67
CA LEU A 113 7.91 -16.16 -0.21
C LEU A 113 7.39 -14.86 0.39
N PHE A 114 6.48 -14.95 1.37
CA PHE A 114 6.07 -13.82 2.21
C PHE A 114 5.63 -14.32 3.59
N SER A 115 6.40 -15.24 4.17
CA SER A 115 6.03 -15.99 5.39
C SER A 115 5.73 -15.10 6.59
N ASN A 116 6.45 -13.98 6.73
CA ASN A 116 6.24 -13.02 7.81
C ASN A 116 4.89 -12.29 7.73
N THR A 117 4.17 -12.33 6.60
CA THR A 117 2.84 -11.71 6.46
C THR A 117 1.73 -12.74 6.27
N ALA A 118 2.07 -13.90 5.70
CA ALA A 118 1.17 -15.01 5.42
C ALA A 118 0.53 -15.63 6.68
N LEU A 119 1.25 -15.62 7.80
CA LEU A 119 0.80 -16.18 9.08
C LEU A 119 -0.27 -15.32 9.79
N TYR A 120 -0.41 -14.05 9.41
CA TYR A 120 -1.33 -13.13 10.05
C TYR A 120 -2.70 -13.11 9.36
N SER A 121 -3.68 -12.57 10.10
CA SER A 121 -5.05 -12.37 9.60
C SER A 121 -5.06 -11.67 8.23
N PRO A 122 -5.92 -12.08 7.29
CA PRO A 122 -6.07 -11.41 5.99
C PRO A 122 -6.82 -10.07 6.10
N ILE A 123 -7.51 -9.82 7.22
CA ILE A 123 -8.37 -8.64 7.41
C ILE A 123 -7.64 -7.31 7.17
N PRO A 124 -6.41 -7.08 7.70
CA PRO A 124 -5.69 -5.83 7.49
C PRO A 124 -5.36 -5.55 6.01
N TYR A 125 -5.35 -6.58 5.17
CA TYR A 125 -5.01 -6.47 3.75
C TYR A 125 -6.23 -6.17 2.87
N ILE A 126 -7.46 -6.23 3.39
CA ILE A 126 -8.69 -5.96 2.63
C ILE A 126 -8.68 -4.61 1.91
N PRO A 127 -8.37 -3.46 2.57
CA PRO A 127 -8.27 -2.18 1.85
C PRO A 127 -7.27 -2.24 0.70
N GLN A 128 -6.04 -2.71 0.95
CA GLN A 128 -5.01 -2.85 -0.08
C GLN A 128 -5.45 -3.76 -1.23
N ALA A 129 -6.02 -4.93 -0.90
CA ALA A 129 -6.55 -5.91 -1.85
C ALA A 129 -7.71 -5.34 -2.69
N THR A 130 -8.51 -4.42 -2.13
CA THR A 130 -9.58 -3.74 -2.87
C THR A 130 -9.01 -2.84 -3.96
N GLY A 131 -8.00 -2.02 -3.63
CA GLY A 131 -7.29 -1.20 -4.61
C GLY A 131 -6.62 -2.04 -5.70
N ILE A 132 -5.97 -3.16 -5.31
CA ILE A 132 -5.36 -4.11 -6.25
C ILE A 132 -6.42 -4.75 -7.15
N SER A 133 -7.56 -5.16 -6.60
CA SER A 133 -8.66 -5.78 -7.36
C SER A 133 -9.19 -4.84 -8.44
N ILE A 134 -9.37 -3.56 -8.11
CA ILE A 134 -9.77 -2.54 -9.08
C ILE A 134 -8.71 -2.39 -10.17
N GLY A 135 -7.43 -2.31 -9.81
CA GLY A 135 -6.36 -2.20 -10.80
C GLY A 135 -6.23 -3.42 -11.72
N LYS A 136 -6.52 -4.62 -11.20
CA LYS A 136 -6.57 -5.85 -12.01
C LYS A 136 -7.65 -5.82 -13.08
N LEU A 137 -8.81 -5.21 -12.80
CA LEU A 137 -9.90 -5.07 -13.79
C LEU A 137 -9.46 -4.27 -15.03
N PHE A 138 -8.50 -3.36 -14.87
CA PHE A 138 -7.94 -2.55 -15.96
C PHE A 138 -6.57 -3.05 -16.45
N SER A 139 -6.16 -4.25 -16.02
CA SER A 139 -4.86 -4.85 -16.37
C SER A 139 -3.66 -3.93 -16.11
N LEU A 140 -3.71 -3.17 -15.00
CA LEU A 140 -2.69 -2.18 -14.68
C LEU A 140 -1.35 -2.83 -14.30
N PRO A 141 -0.21 -2.15 -14.57
CA PRO A 141 1.13 -2.60 -14.17
C PRO A 141 1.26 -2.88 -12.67
N PRO A 142 2.17 -3.79 -12.25
CA PRO A 142 2.43 -4.08 -10.84
C PRO A 142 2.72 -2.83 -10.00
N LEU A 143 3.46 -1.86 -10.57
CA LEU A 143 3.76 -0.60 -9.89
C LEU A 143 2.50 0.20 -9.58
N ILE A 144 1.54 0.25 -10.50
CA ILE A 144 0.26 0.95 -10.27
C ILE A 144 -0.58 0.20 -9.24
N LEU A 145 -0.57 -1.14 -9.25
CA LEU A 145 -1.25 -1.94 -8.21
C LEU A 145 -0.71 -1.63 -6.81
N LEU A 146 0.61 -1.44 -6.67
CA LEU A 146 1.23 -1.03 -5.41
C LEU A 146 0.69 0.33 -4.92
N TYR A 147 0.67 1.33 -5.79
CA TYR A 147 0.16 2.67 -5.46
C TYR A 147 -1.34 2.67 -5.15
N LEU A 148 -2.15 1.91 -5.90
CA LEU A 148 -3.58 1.74 -5.58
C LEU A 148 -3.76 1.11 -4.20
N GLY A 149 -2.93 0.12 -3.86
CA GLY A 149 -2.90 -0.46 -2.52
C GLY A 149 -2.61 0.58 -1.43
N ARG A 150 -1.56 1.41 -1.62
CA ARG A 150 -1.21 2.50 -0.71
C ARG A 150 -2.37 3.51 -0.55
N LEU A 151 -3.00 3.91 -1.65
CA LEU A 151 -4.12 4.87 -1.65
C LEU A 151 -5.34 4.34 -0.90
N PHE A 152 -5.69 3.07 -1.09
CA PHE A 152 -6.82 2.47 -0.38
C PHE A 152 -6.56 2.27 1.11
N ASN A 153 -5.32 1.93 1.48
CA ASN A 153 -4.91 1.89 2.89
C ASN A 153 -5.03 3.29 3.53
N LEU A 154 -4.55 4.34 2.85
CA LEU A 154 -4.70 5.72 3.31
C LEU A 154 -6.17 6.11 3.45
N ALA A 155 -7.00 5.81 2.45
CA ALA A 155 -8.42 6.14 2.47
C ALA A 155 -9.14 5.48 3.66
N LEU A 156 -8.92 4.18 3.90
CA LEU A 156 -9.53 3.50 5.04
C LEU A 156 -9.04 4.09 6.36
N TRP A 157 -7.74 4.34 6.51
CA TRP A 157 -7.18 4.94 7.71
C TRP A 157 -7.80 6.32 8.00
N ILE A 158 -7.91 7.18 6.98
CA ILE A 158 -8.58 8.48 7.10
C ILE A 158 -10.02 8.31 7.55
N ILE A 159 -10.79 7.40 6.94
CA ILE A 159 -12.19 7.17 7.30
C ILE A 159 -12.32 6.73 8.77
N MET A 160 -11.50 5.78 9.20
CA MET A 160 -11.53 5.26 10.58
C MET A 160 -11.19 6.35 11.60
N VAL A 161 -10.11 7.10 11.38
CA VAL A 161 -9.69 8.13 12.33
C VAL A 161 -10.63 9.34 12.29
N TYR A 162 -11.10 9.75 11.11
CA TYR A 162 -12.09 10.82 10.97
C TYR A 162 -13.38 10.50 11.73
N THR A 163 -13.91 9.28 11.57
CA THR A 163 -15.13 8.84 12.26
C THR A 163 -14.91 8.73 13.76
N ALA A 164 -13.74 8.25 14.21
CA ALA A 164 -13.38 8.23 15.63
C ALA A 164 -13.37 9.63 16.24
N ILE A 165 -12.70 10.61 15.60
CA ILE A 165 -12.64 12.00 16.08
C ILE A 165 -14.04 12.65 16.05
N LYS A 166 -14.82 12.38 15.00
CA LYS A 166 -16.18 12.95 14.85
C LYS A 166 -17.14 12.45 15.94
N ASN A 167 -17.00 11.18 16.34
CA ASN A 167 -17.88 10.55 17.33
C ASN A 167 -17.32 10.59 18.76
N TYR A 168 -16.14 11.21 18.96
CA TYR A 168 -15.56 11.35 20.29
C TYR A 168 -16.44 12.27 21.15
N PRO A 169 -16.90 11.82 22.33
CA PRO A 169 -17.69 12.67 23.22
C PRO A 169 -16.83 13.83 23.74
N HIS A 170 -17.26 15.07 23.48
CA HIS A 170 -16.63 16.30 23.97
C HIS A 170 -17.09 16.67 25.38
#